data_AF-A0A1A0WWP4-F1
#
_entry.id   AF-A0A1A0WWP4-F1
#
_cell.length_a   1.000
_cell.length_b   1.000
_cell.length_c   1.000
_cell.angle_alpha   90.00
_cell.angle_beta   90.00
_cell.angle_gamma   90.00
#
_symmetry.space_group_name_H-M   'P 1'
#
loop_
_entity.id
_entity.type
_entity.pdbx_description
1 polymer ?
#
loop_
_entity_poly.entity_id
_entity_poly.type
_entity_poly.pdbx_seq_one_letter_code
_entity_poly.pdbx_strand_id
1 'polypeptide(L)'
;MSTSDEREKARSSVEKPGRRWLSLSISDITQAAVFAALIAALGLPGQISVGSAGVPITFQTLGVMLTGAILGPKKGTLAVVIFIALAIAGLPILSGGRNGLTALSSPTAGFFVGFLPGVFVIGLLTAFMMPRYRILLGIVANLVGGVLVIYICGTIGLMIRADLTLWAAIAANGWFIAGDAVKAVIAALVASQVHRGWPGLITPLRVRRGRVVALTA
;
A
#
# COMPACT_ATOMS: atom_id res chain seq x y z
N MET A 1 39.29 -42.35 3.07
CA MET A 1 38.55 -41.08 3.21
C MET A 1 38.34 -40.85 4.70
N SER A 2 38.91 -39.77 5.25
CA SER A 2 39.13 -39.60 6.70
C SER A 2 37.90 -38.99 7.38
N THR A 3 37.62 -39.37 8.62
CA THR A 3 36.50 -38.88 9.45
C THR A 3 36.55 -37.37 9.73
N SER A 4 37.66 -36.70 9.40
CA SER A 4 37.82 -35.25 9.38
C SER A 4 37.04 -34.57 8.25
N ASP A 5 36.91 -35.22 7.08
CA ASP A 5 36.26 -34.64 5.90
C ASP A 5 34.73 -34.57 6.05
N GLU A 6 34.14 -35.50 6.80
CA GLU A 6 32.69 -35.50 7.08
C GLU A 6 32.29 -34.38 8.04
N ARG A 7 33.16 -34.03 8.99
CA ARG A 7 32.91 -32.94 9.95
C ARG A 7 33.00 -31.56 9.28
N GLU A 8 33.81 -31.42 8.24
CA GLU A 8 33.93 -30.18 7.47
C GLU A 8 32.74 -29.99 6.52
N LYS A 9 32.24 -31.07 5.90
CA LYS A 9 31.03 -31.06 5.06
C LYS A 9 29.74 -30.81 5.86
N ALA A 10 29.70 -31.22 7.13
CA ALA A 10 28.59 -30.93 8.02
C ALA A 10 28.57 -29.45 8.49
N ARG A 11 29.71 -28.74 8.48
CA ARG A 11 29.78 -27.31 8.83
C ARG A 11 29.42 -26.37 7.68
N SER A 12 29.48 -26.81 6.43
CA SER A 12 29.19 -25.96 5.26
C SER A 12 27.72 -25.93 4.82
N SER A 13 26.84 -26.76 5.41
CA SER A 13 25.42 -26.84 5.03
C SER A 13 24.45 -26.12 5.97
N VAL A 14 24.95 -25.37 6.95
CA VAL A 14 24.10 -24.48 7.77
C VAL A 14 23.99 -23.11 7.08
N GLU A 15 23.33 -23.10 5.93
CA GLU A 15 22.88 -21.86 5.30
C GLU A 15 21.85 -21.21 6.24
N LYS A 16 22.25 -20.14 6.94
CA LYS A 16 21.39 -19.46 7.93
C LYS A 16 20.06 -19.08 7.26
N PRO A 17 18.91 -19.61 7.71
CA PRO A 17 17.61 -19.24 7.15
C PRO A 17 17.22 -17.87 7.70
N GLY A 18 17.81 -16.80 7.18
CA GLY A 18 17.64 -15.48 7.79
C GLY A 18 18.12 -14.36 6.89
N ARG A 19 17.27 -13.97 5.91
CA ARG A 19 17.19 -12.62 5.27
C ARG A 19 16.30 -12.56 4.03
N ARG A 20 15.77 -13.69 3.53
CA ARG A 20 14.97 -13.76 2.29
C ARG A 20 13.68 -12.91 2.29
N TRP A 21 13.20 -12.50 3.47
CA TRP A 21 12.03 -11.62 3.58
C TRP A 21 12.35 -10.14 3.30
N LEU A 22 13.61 -9.72 3.29
CA LEU A 22 14.00 -8.31 3.05
C LEU A 22 14.77 -8.12 1.73
N SER A 23 15.12 -9.20 1.03
CA SER A 23 15.78 -9.08 -0.27
C SER A 23 14.76 -8.62 -1.33
N LEU A 24 14.92 -7.39 -1.82
CA LEU A 24 14.20 -6.88 -2.98
C LEU A 24 14.93 -7.36 -4.25
N SER A 25 14.21 -8.06 -5.11
CA SER A 25 14.69 -8.35 -6.47
C SER A 25 14.58 -7.10 -7.35
N ILE A 26 15.31 -7.07 -8.46
CA ILE A 26 15.17 -6.03 -9.50
C ILE A 26 13.71 -5.96 -9.96
N SER A 27 13.05 -7.12 -10.12
CA SER A 27 11.63 -7.20 -10.48
C SER A 27 10.72 -6.52 -9.45
N ASP A 28 11.01 -6.65 -8.16
CA ASP A 28 10.22 -6.02 -7.10
C ASP A 28 10.33 -4.49 -7.14
N ILE A 29 11.54 -3.99 -7.42
CA ILE A 29 11.81 -2.55 -7.59
C ILE A 29 11.10 -2.03 -8.83
N THR A 30 11.18 -2.74 -9.95
CA THR A 30 10.48 -2.37 -11.19
C THR A 30 8.97 -2.33 -10.99
N GLN A 31 8.39 -3.34 -10.34
CA GLN A 31 6.96 -3.35 -10.01
C GLN A 31 6.58 -2.17 -9.12
N ALA A 32 7.39 -1.85 -8.10
CA ALA A 32 7.15 -0.72 -7.23
C ALA A 32 7.20 0.61 -8.00
N ALA A 33 8.18 0.78 -8.90
CA ALA A 33 8.31 1.98 -9.73
C ALA A 33 7.12 2.16 -10.70
N VAL A 34 6.65 1.07 -11.33
CA VAL A 34 5.47 1.11 -12.21
C VAL A 34 4.22 1.51 -11.43
N PHE A 35 4.04 1.00 -10.22
CA PHE A 35 2.90 1.39 -9.38
C PHE A 35 3.03 2.80 -8.80
N ALA A 36 4.25 3.27 -8.52
CA ALA A 36 4.48 4.68 -8.20
C ALA A 36 4.06 5.59 -9.37
N ALA A 37 4.41 5.20 -10.61
CA ALA A 37 3.97 5.89 -11.81
C ALA A 37 2.45 5.81 -12.01
N LEU A 38 1.81 4.68 -11.68
CA LEU A 38 0.34 4.56 -11.70
C LEU A 38 -0.32 5.52 -10.72
N ILE A 39 0.20 5.65 -9.49
CA ILE A 39 -0.31 6.61 -8.50
C ILE A 39 -0.16 8.04 -9.05
N ALA A 40 0.98 8.39 -9.63
CA ALA A 40 1.19 9.69 -10.26
C ALA A 40 0.23 9.94 -11.44
N ALA A 41 0.07 8.95 -12.32
CA ALA A 41 -0.82 9.03 -13.47
C ALA A 41 -2.28 9.24 -13.07
N LEU A 42 -2.74 8.62 -11.98
CA LEU A 42 -4.08 8.84 -11.43
C LEU A 42 -4.27 10.20 -10.76
N GLY A 43 -3.21 11.02 -10.64
CA GLY A 43 -3.31 12.44 -10.31
C GLY A 43 -3.57 13.34 -11.53
N LEU A 44 -3.30 12.87 -12.76
CA LEU A 44 -3.42 13.67 -13.98
C LEU A 44 -4.85 14.06 -14.39
N PRO A 45 -5.90 13.24 -14.17
CA PRO A 45 -7.27 13.61 -14.51
C PRO A 45 -7.80 14.86 -13.76
N GLY A 46 -7.03 15.36 -12.79
CA GLY A 46 -7.36 16.55 -12.02
C GLY A 46 -8.03 16.21 -10.70
N GLN A 47 -8.73 17.19 -10.14
CA GLN A 47 -9.34 17.11 -8.83
C GLN A 47 -10.67 17.84 -8.84
N ILE A 48 -11.63 17.36 -8.05
CA ILE A 48 -12.93 18.02 -7.88
C ILE A 48 -12.96 18.62 -6.48
N SER A 49 -12.85 19.94 -6.39
CA SER A 49 -12.96 20.64 -5.12
C SER A 49 -14.40 20.61 -4.62
N VAL A 50 -14.63 20.02 -3.46
CA VAL A 50 -15.94 19.97 -2.81
C VAL A 50 -15.82 20.46 -1.37
N GLY A 51 -16.87 21.15 -0.89
CA GLY A 51 -16.88 21.76 0.43
C GLY A 51 -15.88 22.91 0.59
N SER A 52 -15.87 23.50 1.79
CA SER A 52 -15.03 24.66 2.14
C SER A 52 -13.68 24.29 2.77
N ALA A 53 -13.45 23.01 3.09
CA ALA A 53 -12.26 22.56 3.81
C ALA A 53 -10.97 22.51 2.96
N GLY A 54 -11.05 22.84 1.66
CA GLY A 54 -9.88 22.89 0.77
C GLY A 54 -9.28 21.51 0.44
N VAL A 55 -10.03 20.43 0.67
CA VAL A 55 -9.63 19.05 0.34
C VAL A 55 -10.43 18.59 -0.87
N PRO A 56 -9.78 18.28 -2.01
CA PRO A 56 -10.49 17.89 -3.21
C PRO A 56 -10.66 16.36 -3.31
N ILE A 57 -11.70 15.94 -4.02
CA ILE A 57 -11.85 14.55 -4.47
C ILE A 57 -10.83 14.28 -5.58
N THR A 58 -10.10 13.18 -5.44
CA THR A 58 -9.07 12.76 -6.41
C THR A 58 -9.23 11.30 -6.79
N PHE A 59 -8.66 10.92 -7.94
CA PHE A 59 -8.47 9.51 -8.32
C PHE A 59 -7.20 8.89 -7.72
N GLN A 60 -6.36 9.70 -7.08
CA GLN A 60 -5.05 9.26 -6.59
C GLN A 60 -5.15 8.21 -5.46
N THR A 61 -6.18 8.30 -4.62
CA THR A 61 -6.47 7.30 -3.58
C THR A 61 -6.78 5.92 -4.16
N LEU A 62 -7.38 5.85 -5.37
CA LEU A 62 -7.59 4.58 -6.08
C LEU A 62 -6.23 3.92 -6.42
N GLY A 63 -5.24 4.73 -6.82
CA GLY A 63 -3.88 4.25 -7.09
C GLY A 63 -3.23 3.63 -5.86
N VAL A 64 -3.40 4.27 -4.70
CA VAL A 64 -2.91 3.74 -3.42
C VAL A 64 -3.60 2.42 -3.05
N MET A 65 -4.93 2.33 -3.25
CA MET A 65 -5.68 1.10 -3.02
C MET A 65 -5.23 -0.04 -3.92
N LEU A 66 -5.12 0.20 -5.23
CA LEU A 66 -4.62 -0.77 -6.21
C LEU A 66 -3.21 -1.25 -5.86
N THR A 67 -2.33 -0.31 -5.49
CA THR A 67 -0.94 -0.60 -5.10
C THR A 67 -0.86 -1.58 -3.94
N GLY A 68 -1.59 -1.32 -2.85
CA GLY A 68 -1.62 -2.22 -1.69
C GLY A 68 -2.26 -3.56 -2.03
N ALA A 69 -3.41 -3.55 -2.74
CA ALA A 69 -4.18 -4.74 -3.06
C ALA A 69 -3.49 -5.67 -4.08
N ILE A 70 -2.58 -5.16 -4.91
CA ILE A 70 -1.88 -5.96 -5.94
C ILE A 70 -0.47 -6.33 -5.50
N LEU A 71 0.29 -5.39 -4.94
CA LEU A 71 1.71 -5.60 -4.61
C LEU A 71 1.95 -6.09 -3.17
N GLY A 72 0.94 -6.01 -2.31
CA GLY A 72 1.08 -6.38 -0.90
C GLY A 72 1.90 -5.38 -0.09
N PRO A 73 2.27 -5.72 1.17
CA PRO A 73 2.75 -4.73 2.13
C PRO A 73 4.17 -4.24 1.81
N LYS A 74 5.07 -5.09 1.32
CA LYS A 74 6.46 -4.71 1.07
C LYS A 74 6.60 -3.85 -0.19
N LYS A 75 6.20 -4.41 -1.33
CA LYS A 75 6.32 -3.75 -2.63
C LYS A 75 5.37 -2.57 -2.77
N GLY A 76 4.16 -2.66 -2.22
CA GLY A 76 3.23 -1.55 -2.21
C GLY A 76 3.71 -0.36 -1.38
N THR A 77 4.30 -0.62 -0.20
CA THR A 77 4.94 0.44 0.61
C THR A 77 6.12 1.06 -0.14
N LEU A 78 6.97 0.24 -0.78
CA LEU A 78 8.07 0.75 -1.59
C LEU A 78 7.58 1.66 -2.73
N ALA A 79 6.51 1.27 -3.42
CA ALA A 79 5.90 2.09 -4.48
C ALA A 79 5.44 3.46 -3.96
N VAL A 80 4.76 3.49 -2.81
CA VAL A 80 4.30 4.74 -2.20
C VAL A 80 5.48 5.58 -1.69
N VAL A 81 6.54 4.96 -1.14
CA VAL A 81 7.77 5.68 -0.76
C VAL A 81 8.41 6.33 -1.97
N ILE A 82 8.56 5.62 -3.09
CA ILE A 82 9.08 6.18 -4.34
C ILE A 82 8.22 7.36 -4.80
N PHE A 83 6.90 7.19 -4.83
CA PHE A 83 5.96 8.24 -5.20
C PHE A 83 6.09 9.48 -4.30
N ILE A 84 6.11 9.30 -2.98
CA ILE A 84 6.27 10.39 -2.00
C ILE A 84 7.63 11.09 -2.18
N ALA A 85 8.71 10.32 -2.36
CA ALA A 85 10.05 10.89 -2.56
C ALA A 85 10.11 11.77 -3.82
N LEU A 86 9.54 11.31 -4.93
CA LEU A 86 9.45 12.08 -6.17
C LEU A 86 8.60 13.33 -6.01
N ALA A 87 7.45 13.23 -5.33
CA ALA A 87 6.61 14.38 -5.05
C ALA A 87 7.34 15.42 -4.18
N ILE A 88 8.03 15.00 -3.12
CA ILE A 88 8.80 15.89 -2.24
C ILE A 88 10.00 16.51 -2.98
N ALA A 89 10.61 15.77 -3.92
CA ALA A 89 11.66 16.30 -4.81
C ALA A 89 11.16 17.41 -5.76
N GLY A 90 9.85 17.70 -5.77
CA GLY A 90 9.25 18.84 -6.46
C GLY A 90 8.44 18.47 -7.69
N LEU A 91 8.32 17.18 -8.04
CA LEU A 91 7.55 16.77 -9.21
C LEU A 91 6.05 17.08 -9.00
N PRO A 92 5.37 17.70 -9.98
CA PRO A 92 3.95 18.06 -9.89
C PRO A 92 3.03 16.86 -10.19
N ILE A 93 3.23 15.76 -9.46
CA ILE A 93 2.57 14.47 -9.69
C ILE A 93 1.38 14.22 -8.77
N LEU A 94 1.01 15.19 -7.92
CA LEU A 94 -0.23 15.17 -7.17
C LEU A 94 -1.35 15.83 -7.98
N SER A 95 -2.57 15.42 -7.67
CA SER A 95 -3.79 15.93 -8.28
C SER A 95 -3.83 17.47 -8.25
N GLY A 96 -4.26 18.07 -9.36
CA GLY A 96 -4.23 19.53 -9.54
C GLY A 96 -2.84 20.10 -9.82
N GLY A 97 -1.88 19.29 -10.28
CA GLY A 97 -0.51 19.74 -10.62
C GLY A 97 0.34 20.09 -9.39
N ARG A 98 -0.01 19.54 -8.24
CA ARG A 98 0.65 19.83 -6.96
C ARG A 98 1.89 18.96 -6.77
N ASN A 99 2.82 19.41 -5.95
CA ASN A 99 3.97 18.63 -5.51
C ASN A 99 3.89 18.29 -4.00
N GLY A 100 4.82 17.48 -3.51
CA GLY A 100 4.84 17.01 -2.11
C GLY A 100 4.98 18.14 -1.10
N LEU A 101 5.79 19.17 -1.38
CA LEU A 101 5.97 20.32 -0.49
C LEU A 101 4.67 21.13 -0.37
N THR A 102 4.00 21.41 -1.48
CA THR A 102 2.69 22.10 -1.49
C THR A 102 1.57 21.26 -0.86
N ALA A 103 1.67 19.93 -0.89
CA ALA A 103 0.73 19.06 -0.17
C ALA A 103 0.96 19.12 1.33
N LEU A 104 2.22 19.00 1.76
CA LEU A 104 2.60 19.06 3.16
C LEU A 104 2.28 20.42 3.77
N SER A 105 2.37 21.53 3.02
CA SER A 105 2.06 22.86 3.54
C SER A 105 0.57 23.22 3.60
N SER A 106 -0.34 22.30 3.23
CA SER A 106 -1.77 22.57 3.01
C SER A 106 -2.70 21.72 3.90
N PRO A 107 -4.03 21.97 3.88
CA PRO A 107 -5.02 21.11 4.54
C PRO A 107 -4.96 19.62 4.13
N THR A 108 -4.40 19.30 2.96
CA THR A 108 -4.28 17.91 2.49
C THR A 108 -3.06 17.16 3.03
N ALA A 109 -2.22 17.78 3.87
CA ALA A 109 -0.97 17.21 4.35
C ALA A 109 -1.17 15.82 5.01
N GLY A 110 -2.20 15.71 5.85
CA GLY A 110 -2.53 14.47 6.54
C GLY A 110 -2.88 13.31 5.60
N PHE A 111 -3.57 13.60 4.50
CA PHE A 111 -3.93 12.58 3.50
C PHE A 111 -2.70 12.11 2.73
N PHE A 112 -1.83 13.05 2.34
CA PHE A 112 -0.59 12.74 1.64
C PHE A 112 0.34 11.86 2.48
N VAL A 113 0.53 12.19 3.76
CA VAL A 113 1.28 11.35 4.70
C VAL A 113 0.55 10.02 4.95
N GLY A 114 -0.78 10.05 5.01
CA GLY A 114 -1.64 8.89 5.24
C GLY A 114 -1.57 7.82 4.14
N PHE A 115 -1.13 8.16 2.92
CA PHE A 115 -0.94 7.17 1.85
C PHE A 115 0.01 6.04 2.25
N LEU A 116 1.04 6.34 3.05
CA LEU A 116 2.04 5.38 3.46
C LEU A 116 1.50 4.33 4.46
N PRO A 117 0.93 4.70 5.63
CA PRO A 117 0.30 3.71 6.50
C PRO A 117 -0.93 3.07 5.84
N GLY A 118 -1.66 3.79 4.99
CA GLY A 118 -2.80 3.27 4.25
C GLY A 118 -2.40 2.11 3.35
N VAL A 119 -1.44 2.29 2.44
CA VAL A 119 -1.00 1.22 1.53
C VAL A 119 -0.44 0.01 2.28
N PHE A 120 0.27 0.26 3.38
CA PHE A 120 0.83 -0.81 4.19
C PHE A 120 -0.28 -1.68 4.79
N VAL A 121 -1.34 -1.07 5.34
CA VAL A 121 -2.48 -1.79 5.91
C VAL A 121 -3.25 -2.55 4.84
N ILE A 122 -3.53 -1.94 3.68
CA ILE A 122 -4.19 -2.64 2.54
C ILE A 122 -3.37 -3.86 2.13
N GLY A 123 -2.06 -3.67 1.95
CA GLY A 123 -1.15 -4.74 1.57
C GLY A 123 -1.09 -5.85 2.61
N LEU A 124 -1.00 -5.50 3.89
CA LEU A 124 -0.95 -6.45 5.00
C LEU A 124 -2.21 -7.32 5.05
N LEU A 125 -3.39 -6.70 5.00
CA LEU A 125 -4.68 -7.40 4.97
C LEU A 125 -4.82 -8.28 3.73
N THR A 126 -4.34 -7.81 2.58
CA THR A 126 -4.30 -8.59 1.35
C THR A 126 -3.39 -9.81 1.48
N ALA A 127 -2.22 -9.67 2.08
CA ALA A 127 -1.29 -10.77 2.27
C ALA A 127 -1.81 -11.85 3.24
N PHE A 128 -2.73 -11.51 4.16
CA PHE A 128 -3.39 -12.47 5.04
C PHE A 128 -4.43 -13.36 4.32
N MET A 129 -5.06 -12.88 3.24
CA MET A 129 -6.02 -13.68 2.46
C MET A 129 -5.38 -14.50 1.34
N MET A 130 -4.11 -14.27 1.03
CA MET A 130 -3.37 -15.07 0.04
C MET A 130 -3.23 -16.54 0.48
N PRO A 131 -3.19 -17.51 -0.47
CA PRO A 131 -3.02 -17.34 -1.91
C PRO A 131 -4.31 -17.07 -2.69
N ARG A 132 -5.49 -17.06 -2.06
CA ARG A 132 -6.77 -16.91 -2.74
C ARG A 132 -7.42 -15.56 -2.43
N TYR A 133 -7.29 -14.61 -3.36
CA TYR A 133 -7.94 -13.31 -3.25
C TYR A 133 -9.47 -13.46 -3.18
N ARG A 134 -10.11 -12.87 -2.17
CA ARG A 134 -11.57 -12.85 -2.02
C ARG A 134 -12.04 -11.40 -2.16
N ILE A 135 -12.85 -11.12 -3.17
CA ILE A 135 -13.28 -9.74 -3.52
C ILE A 135 -13.85 -9.01 -2.30
N LEU A 136 -14.75 -9.63 -1.52
CA LEU A 136 -15.33 -9.00 -0.33
C LEU A 136 -14.29 -8.61 0.72
N LEU A 137 -13.32 -9.49 0.99
CA LEU A 137 -12.22 -9.17 1.92
C LEU A 137 -11.31 -8.10 1.33
N GLY A 138 -11.12 -8.09 0.00
CA GLY A 138 -10.38 -7.05 -0.71
C GLY A 138 -11.03 -5.68 -0.58
N ILE A 139 -12.35 -5.60 -0.71
CA ILE A 139 -13.13 -4.37 -0.47
C ILE A 139 -12.90 -3.90 0.96
N VAL A 140 -13.03 -4.80 1.95
CA VAL A 140 -12.78 -4.46 3.36
C VAL A 140 -11.34 -3.98 3.58
N ALA A 141 -10.35 -4.64 3.00
CA ALA A 141 -8.95 -4.21 3.09
C ALA A 141 -8.74 -2.80 2.52
N ASN A 142 -9.34 -2.50 1.37
CA ASN A 142 -9.30 -1.18 0.74
C ASN A 142 -10.04 -0.12 1.56
N LEU A 143 -11.19 -0.44 2.17
CA LEU A 143 -11.91 0.48 3.05
C LEU A 143 -11.11 0.77 4.32
N VAL A 144 -10.52 -0.25 4.94
CA VAL A 144 -9.74 -0.08 6.18
C VAL A 144 -8.49 0.74 5.91
N GLY A 145 -7.65 0.36 4.94
CA GLY A 145 -6.39 1.09 4.72
C GLY A 145 -6.55 2.33 3.84
N GLY A 146 -7.39 2.26 2.80
CA GLY A 146 -7.55 3.32 1.81
C GLY A 146 -8.59 4.39 2.16
N VAL A 147 -9.43 4.15 3.17
CA VAL A 147 -10.39 5.15 3.68
C VAL A 147 -10.12 5.43 5.15
N LEU A 148 -10.34 4.45 6.03
CA LEU A 148 -10.26 4.66 7.48
C LEU A 148 -8.88 5.18 7.92
N VAL A 149 -7.79 4.49 7.56
CA VAL A 149 -6.43 4.89 7.95
C VAL A 149 -6.04 6.24 7.33
N ILE A 150 -6.30 6.43 6.03
CA ILE A 150 -5.99 7.68 5.34
C ILE A 150 -6.79 8.85 5.95
N TYR A 151 -8.06 8.65 6.31
CA TYR A 151 -8.90 9.69 6.89
C TYR A 151 -8.53 10.00 8.33
N ILE A 152 -8.04 9.03 9.12
CA ILE A 152 -7.48 9.32 10.44
C ILE A 152 -6.30 10.29 10.30
N CYS A 153 -5.35 9.98 9.40
CA CYS A 153 -4.23 10.88 9.13
C CYS A 153 -4.70 12.23 8.55
N GLY A 154 -5.65 12.21 7.62
CA GLY A 154 -6.25 13.39 6.99
C GLY A 154 -6.94 14.31 7.99
N THR A 155 -7.72 13.75 8.91
CA THR A 155 -8.44 14.48 9.98
C THR A 155 -7.44 15.16 10.91
N ILE A 156 -6.40 14.45 11.34
CA ILE A 156 -5.31 15.03 12.15
C ILE A 156 -4.63 16.17 11.37
N GLY A 157 -4.36 15.98 10.08
CA GLY A 157 -3.80 17.01 9.22
C GLY A 157 -4.70 18.25 9.11
N LEU A 158 -6.00 18.07 8.93
CA LEU A 158 -6.99 19.15 8.88
C LEU A 158 -7.05 19.95 10.18
N MET A 159 -7.02 19.27 11.33
CA MET A 159 -7.00 19.94 12.62
C MET A 159 -5.76 20.82 12.79
N ILE A 160 -4.60 20.36 12.32
CA ILE A 160 -3.33 21.08 12.45
C ILE A 160 -3.18 22.20 11.41
N ARG A 161 -3.69 22.00 10.18
CA ARG A 161 -3.41 22.88 9.03
C ARG A 161 -4.52 23.85 8.69
N ALA A 162 -5.74 23.58 9.14
CA ALA A 162 -6.91 24.39 8.87
C ALA A 162 -7.65 24.80 10.16
N ASP A 163 -7.05 24.58 11.33
CA ASP A 163 -7.58 24.91 12.66
C ASP A 163 -9.03 24.43 12.88
N LEU A 164 -9.38 23.30 12.27
CA LEU A 164 -10.71 22.72 12.40
C LEU A 164 -10.84 21.97 13.71
N THR A 165 -12.02 22.05 14.32
CA THR A 165 -12.39 21.15 15.41
C THR A 165 -12.46 19.71 14.90
N LEU A 166 -12.31 18.72 15.79
CA LEU A 166 -12.41 17.29 15.43
C LEU A 166 -13.70 17.00 14.66
N TRP A 167 -14.84 17.53 15.12
CA TRP A 167 -16.12 17.34 14.46
C TRP A 167 -16.19 17.98 13.08
N ALA A 168 -15.66 19.19 12.92
CA ALA A 168 -15.61 19.85 11.62
C ALA A 168 -14.70 19.09 10.63
N ALA A 169 -13.56 18.58 11.10
CA ALA A 169 -12.64 17.79 10.29
C ALA A 169 -13.24 16.45 9.84
N ILE A 170 -13.96 15.75 10.73
CA ILE A 170 -14.69 14.52 10.37
C ILE A 170 -15.82 14.82 9.38
N ALA A 171 -16.60 15.88 9.62
CA ALA A 171 -17.70 16.28 8.74
C ALA A 171 -17.20 16.64 7.33
N ALA A 172 -16.04 17.29 7.22
CA ALA A 172 -15.42 17.62 5.94
C ALA A 172 -15.12 16.38 5.09
N ASN A 173 -14.81 15.23 5.72
CA ASN A 173 -14.55 13.98 5.02
C ASN A 173 -15.79 13.29 4.47
N GLY A 174 -16.99 13.67 4.93
CA GLY A 174 -18.25 13.01 4.56
C GLY A 174 -18.49 12.96 3.04
N TRP A 175 -18.09 14.01 2.32
CA TRP A 175 -18.25 14.09 0.87
C TRP A 175 -17.42 13.07 0.08
N PHE A 176 -16.35 12.56 0.68
CA PHE A 176 -15.40 11.68 0.01
C PHE A 176 -15.81 10.19 0.12
N ILE A 177 -16.59 9.84 1.14
CA ILE A 177 -16.90 8.44 1.51
C ILE A 177 -17.55 7.68 0.35
N ALA A 178 -18.55 8.26 -0.32
CA ALA A 178 -19.25 7.59 -1.40
C ALA A 178 -18.32 7.30 -2.58
N GLY A 179 -17.51 8.28 -2.98
CA GLY A 179 -16.53 8.11 -4.05
C GLY A 179 -15.44 7.10 -3.71
N ASP A 180 -14.95 7.11 -2.46
CA ASP A 180 -13.92 6.18 -2.02
C ASP A 180 -14.44 4.75 -1.83
N ALA A 181 -15.72 4.57 -1.47
CA ALA A 181 -16.36 3.25 -1.46
C ALA A 181 -16.41 2.65 -2.87
N VAL A 182 -16.77 3.44 -3.88
CA VAL A 182 -16.73 3.00 -5.30
C VAL A 182 -15.30 2.63 -5.70
N LYS A 183 -14.30 3.44 -5.35
CA LYS A 183 -12.88 3.14 -5.62
C LYS A 183 -12.43 1.86 -4.94
N ALA A 184 -12.85 1.61 -3.70
CA ALA A 184 -12.50 0.39 -2.97
C ALA A 184 -13.04 -0.87 -3.67
N VAL A 185 -14.25 -0.80 -4.22
CA VAL A 185 -14.85 -1.86 -5.04
C VAL A 185 -14.06 -2.05 -6.33
N ILE A 186 -13.79 -0.98 -7.08
CA ILE A 186 -13.01 -1.03 -8.33
C ILE A 186 -11.64 -1.66 -8.06
N ALA A 187 -10.93 -1.20 -7.04
CA ALA A 187 -9.61 -1.71 -6.69
C ALA A 187 -9.64 -3.21 -6.35
N ALA A 188 -10.65 -3.67 -5.60
CA ALA A 188 -10.79 -5.08 -5.26
C ALA A 188 -11.11 -5.96 -6.46
N LEU A 189 -11.96 -5.49 -7.39
CA LEU A 189 -12.26 -6.20 -8.63
C LEU A 189 -11.02 -6.32 -9.51
N VAL A 190 -10.30 -5.21 -9.73
CA VAL A 190 -9.06 -5.21 -10.51
C VAL A 190 -8.01 -6.13 -9.87
N ALA A 191 -7.78 -6.02 -8.56
CA ALA A 191 -6.82 -6.86 -7.85
C ALA A 191 -7.17 -8.36 -7.95
N SER A 192 -8.46 -8.72 -7.86
CA SER A 192 -8.92 -10.09 -8.04
C SER A 192 -8.55 -10.64 -9.42
N GLN A 193 -8.72 -9.84 -10.48
CA GLN A 193 -8.36 -10.26 -11.84
C GLN A 193 -6.85 -10.42 -12.00
N VAL A 194 -6.06 -9.50 -11.44
CA VAL A 194 -4.59 -9.58 -11.47
C VAL A 194 -4.08 -10.82 -10.75
N HIS A 195 -4.55 -11.10 -9.53
CA HIS A 195 -4.13 -12.29 -8.77
C HIS A 195 -4.56 -13.61 -9.41
N ARG A 196 -5.63 -13.60 -10.22
CA ARG A 196 -6.06 -14.77 -11.00
C ARG A 196 -5.16 -15.02 -12.21
N GLY A 197 -4.68 -13.97 -12.87
CA GLY A 197 -3.79 -14.08 -14.03
C GLY A 197 -2.31 -14.24 -13.67
N TRP A 198 -1.88 -13.69 -12.54
CA TRP A 198 -0.48 -13.64 -12.09
C TRP A 198 -0.37 -14.12 -10.63
N PRO A 199 -0.60 -15.42 -10.36
CA PRO A 199 -0.51 -15.95 -9.01
C PRO A 199 0.93 -15.82 -8.47
N GLY A 200 1.07 -15.51 -7.18
CA GLY A 200 2.37 -15.44 -6.51
C GLY A 200 3.00 -14.04 -6.42
N LEU A 201 2.32 -12.99 -6.89
CA LEU A 201 2.75 -11.59 -6.72
C LEU A 201 2.96 -11.20 -5.25
N ILE A 202 2.18 -11.79 -4.34
CA ILE A 202 2.27 -11.55 -2.90
C ILE A 202 2.68 -12.84 -2.22
N THR A 203 3.75 -12.80 -1.44
CA THR A 203 4.12 -13.90 -0.55
C THR A 203 3.08 -14.00 0.57
N PRO A 204 2.37 -15.12 0.72
CA PRO A 204 1.40 -15.28 1.80
C PRO A 204 2.09 -15.18 3.17
N LEU A 205 1.46 -14.46 4.11
CA LEU A 205 1.97 -14.39 5.50
C LEU A 205 1.79 -15.72 6.25
N ARG A 206 0.89 -16.58 5.75
CA ARG A 206 0.58 -17.88 6.35
C ARG A 206 1.35 -18.99 5.63
N VAL A 207 2.65 -19.11 5.90
CA VAL A 207 3.45 -20.28 5.43
C VAL A 207 4.17 -20.95 6.61
N ARG A 208 3.80 -22.23 6.81
CA ARG A 208 4.33 -23.30 7.69
C ARG A 208 3.95 -23.31 9.19
N ARG A 209 2.84 -24.00 9.52
CA ARG A 209 2.83 -24.97 10.64
C ARG A 209 3.31 -26.32 10.10
N GLY A 210 4.16 -27.01 10.86
CA GLY A 210 5.22 -27.91 10.38
C GLY A 210 4.81 -29.15 9.57
N ARG A 211 5.65 -29.51 8.59
CA ARG A 211 5.90 -30.92 8.28
C ARG A 211 7.03 -31.39 9.18
N VAL A 212 6.68 -31.89 10.36
CA VAL A 212 7.53 -32.75 11.20
C VAL A 212 6.72 -34.01 11.48
N VAL A 213 6.36 -34.74 10.42
CA VAL A 213 5.84 -36.12 10.49
C VAL A 213 6.30 -36.81 9.20
N ALA A 214 7.60 -37.11 9.08
CA ALA A 214 8.12 -37.95 8.00
C ALA A 214 9.55 -38.48 8.29
N LEU A 215 9.91 -38.72 9.55
CA LEU A 215 11.19 -39.36 9.89
C LEU A 215 11.07 -40.43 11.00
N THR A 216 9.86 -40.91 11.28
CA THR A 216 9.62 -42.00 12.24
C THR A 216 8.55 -42.97 11.70
N ALA A 217 8.77 -43.50 10.50
CA ALA A 217 8.06 -44.67 10.00
C ALA A 217 9.05 -45.55 9.23
#